data_AF-A0A060YWE7-F1
#
_entry.id   AF-A0A060YWE7-F1
#
_cell.length_a   1.000
_cell.length_b   1.000
_cell.length_c   1.000
_cell.angle_alpha   90.00
_cell.angle_beta   90.00
_cell.angle_gamma   90.00
#
_symmetry.space_group_name_H-M   'P 1'
#
loop_
_entity.id
_entity.type
_entity.pdbx_description
1 polymer ?
#
loop_
_entity_poly.entity_id
_entity_poly.type
_entity_poly.pdbx_seq_one_letter_code
_entity_poly.pdbx_strand_id
1 'polypeptide(L)'
;LESATDQSKKKAKEEIVDIDDPETRRFPYPFNELLMWAVLMNRQKMSLFFWQHGEESMAKALVACKLCRSMGYEAKKSDVVDDTSQELKDYSNEFGTLAVDLLEQSFRQDETMAMKLLTYELKNWSNSTCLKLAVSSRLRPFVAHTCTQLLLSDMWMGRLNMRKNSWYKVTLPSNAVCVCVCIYIYTHTHTHTHTHLDGYYRCIMFFQALLNMILLQDVFQEAKADDNVEVKDEAETQVRSRRLPLTRKFYAFYHAPIVKFWFNTLAYLGFLMLYSFVVLVRMPEFPSPQEWVVILYIFTSAIEKIREMFMSEAGKISQKVKVWFSDYFNLSDFLAIVTFFVGFGLRIGGEDVLVPGRTVYCLNIIFWYVRLLDILAVNQQAGPYVMMIGKMVSVLFSPNALLVQIRSSTVSNPIVFVTCAEYNRCRPYSEMLTYEPLINNALRS
;
A
#
# COMPACT_ATOMS: atom_id res chain seq x y z
N LEU A 1 -55.76 35.67 -14.00
CA LEU A 1 -55.17 34.37 -14.41
C LEU A 1 -54.25 34.55 -15.62
N GLU A 2 -53.46 35.63 -15.67
CA GLU A 2 -52.80 36.07 -16.91
C GLU A 2 -51.41 36.71 -16.66
N SER A 3 -50.71 36.34 -15.58
CA SER A 3 -49.35 36.83 -15.32
C SER A 3 -48.32 35.74 -14.98
N ALA A 4 -48.69 34.46 -15.05
CA ALA A 4 -47.77 33.34 -14.83
C ALA A 4 -47.21 32.75 -16.13
N THR A 5 -47.83 33.05 -17.28
CA THR A 5 -47.51 32.45 -18.58
C THR A 5 -46.39 33.16 -19.35
N ASP A 6 -46.02 34.38 -18.97
CA ASP A 6 -44.95 35.15 -19.63
C ASP A 6 -43.57 34.99 -18.98
N GLN A 7 -43.49 34.52 -17.74
CA GLN A 7 -42.21 34.19 -17.10
C GLN A 7 -41.70 32.80 -17.51
N SER A 8 -42.57 31.86 -17.87
CA SER A 8 -42.14 30.54 -18.37
C SER A 8 -41.57 30.60 -19.79
N LYS A 9 -41.95 31.60 -20.60
CA LYS A 9 -41.39 31.82 -21.95
C LYS A 9 -40.00 32.46 -21.97
N LYS A 10 -39.49 32.98 -20.85
CA LYS A 10 -38.12 33.51 -20.75
C LYS A 10 -37.07 32.48 -20.32
N LYS A 11 -37.48 31.31 -19.82
CA LYS A 11 -36.58 30.26 -19.33
C LYS A 11 -36.36 29.07 -20.28
N ALA A 12 -36.97 29.13 -21.47
CA ALA A 12 -36.85 28.11 -22.51
C ALA A 12 -36.52 28.74 -23.88
N LYS A 13 -35.70 29.80 -23.90
CA LYS A 13 -34.80 29.98 -25.02
C LYS A 13 -33.57 29.17 -24.67
N GLU A 14 -33.57 27.90 -25.11
CA GLU A 14 -32.31 27.29 -25.52
C GLU A 14 -31.64 28.32 -26.40
N GLU A 15 -30.55 28.91 -25.90
CA GLU A 15 -29.58 29.57 -26.75
C GLU A 15 -29.22 28.50 -27.78
N ILE A 16 -29.73 28.66 -29.00
CA ILE A 16 -29.29 27.88 -30.14
C ILE A 16 -27.85 28.35 -30.32
N VAL A 17 -26.93 27.69 -29.61
CA VAL A 17 -25.49 27.89 -29.75
C VAL A 17 -25.20 27.52 -31.19
N ASP A 18 -24.99 28.54 -32.01
CA ASP A 18 -24.66 28.36 -33.41
C ASP A 18 -23.35 27.57 -33.48
N ILE A 19 -23.44 26.31 -33.93
CA ILE A 19 -22.32 25.34 -33.98
C ILE A 19 -21.22 25.85 -34.95
N ASP A 20 -21.55 26.85 -35.77
CA ASP A 20 -20.65 27.52 -36.72
C ASP A 20 -20.10 28.86 -36.22
N ASP A 21 -20.40 29.30 -34.99
CA ASP A 21 -19.77 30.50 -34.42
C ASP A 21 -18.27 30.25 -34.13
N PRO A 22 -17.33 30.98 -34.75
CA PRO A 22 -15.89 30.80 -34.53
C PRO A 22 -15.45 31.07 -33.08
N GLU A 23 -16.29 31.67 -32.23
CA GLU A 23 -16.02 31.84 -30.80
C GLU A 23 -16.36 30.59 -29.97
N THR A 24 -17.36 29.78 -30.37
CA THR A 24 -17.74 28.55 -29.66
C THR A 24 -16.78 27.38 -29.92
N ARG A 25 -15.97 27.48 -30.99
CA ARG A 25 -14.90 26.51 -31.33
C ARG A 25 -13.56 26.76 -30.61
N ARG A 26 -13.46 27.80 -29.79
CA ARG A 26 -12.21 28.13 -29.10
C ARG A 26 -12.05 27.28 -27.84
N PHE A 27 -10.83 26.76 -27.65
CA PHE A 27 -10.50 26.08 -26.41
C PHE A 27 -10.50 27.09 -25.24
N PRO A 28 -11.15 26.77 -24.10
CA PRO A 28 -11.09 27.62 -22.91
C PRO A 28 -9.67 27.84 -22.42
N TYR A 29 -8.80 26.84 -22.57
CA TYR A 29 -7.39 26.87 -22.17
C TYR A 29 -6.47 26.53 -23.34
N PRO A 30 -6.23 27.47 -24.28
CA PRO A 30 -5.51 27.18 -25.53
C PRO A 30 -4.05 26.74 -25.27
N PHE A 31 -3.39 27.28 -24.25
CA PHE A 31 -2.02 26.90 -23.90
C PHE A 31 -1.92 25.47 -23.34
N ASN A 32 -2.98 24.94 -22.73
CA ASN A 32 -2.97 23.55 -22.26
C ASN A 32 -2.97 22.60 -23.45
N GLU A 33 -3.82 22.86 -24.44
CA GLU A 33 -3.91 22.06 -25.67
C GLU A 33 -2.61 22.13 -26.50
N LEU A 34 -2.05 23.34 -26.64
CA LEU A 34 -0.78 23.54 -27.36
C LEU A 34 0.39 22.86 -26.66
N LEU A 35 0.43 22.86 -25.32
CA LEU A 35 1.42 22.11 -24.55
C LEU A 35 1.29 20.61 -24.80
N MET A 36 0.07 20.07 -24.70
CA MET A 36 -0.19 18.63 -24.93
C MET A 36 0.24 18.21 -26.34
N TRP A 37 -0.11 19.00 -27.35
CA TRP A 37 0.32 18.79 -28.73
C TRP A 37 1.85 18.83 -28.87
N ALA A 38 2.52 19.85 -28.29
CA ALA A 38 3.96 20.00 -28.39
C ALA A 38 4.72 18.83 -27.72
N VAL A 39 4.23 18.36 -26.58
CA VAL A 39 4.81 17.20 -25.86
C VAL A 39 4.62 15.92 -26.68
N LEU A 40 3.42 15.65 -27.19
CA LEU A 40 3.14 14.46 -27.99
C LEU A 40 3.93 14.42 -29.32
N MET A 41 4.20 15.60 -29.90
CA MET A 41 5.01 15.74 -31.12
C MET A 41 6.51 15.76 -30.87
N ASN A 42 6.96 15.48 -29.64
CA ASN A 42 8.37 15.48 -29.24
C ASN A 42 9.11 16.81 -29.53
N ARG A 43 8.43 17.96 -29.36
CA ARG A 43 8.99 19.31 -29.62
C ARG A 43 9.36 20.03 -28.32
N GLN A 44 10.46 19.63 -27.69
CA GLN A 44 10.80 20.06 -26.33
C GLN A 44 10.86 21.59 -26.13
N LYS A 45 11.57 22.32 -26.99
CA LYS A 45 11.71 23.78 -26.85
C LYS A 45 10.36 24.50 -26.92
N MET A 46 9.46 24.01 -27.77
CA MET A 46 8.10 24.56 -27.91
C MET A 46 7.25 24.22 -26.69
N SER A 47 7.34 22.99 -26.17
CA SER A 47 6.61 22.62 -24.96
C SER A 47 7.05 23.41 -23.73
N LEU A 48 8.34 23.71 -23.59
CA LEU A 48 8.85 24.57 -22.52
C LEU A 48 8.32 26.01 -22.65
N PHE A 49 8.25 26.54 -23.88
CA PHE A 49 7.67 27.86 -24.14
C PHE A 49 6.19 27.90 -23.76
N PHE A 50 5.38 26.93 -24.19
CA PHE A 50 3.96 26.89 -23.85
C PHE A 50 3.71 26.62 -22.37
N TRP A 51 4.59 25.88 -21.70
CA TRP A 51 4.49 25.62 -20.25
C TRP A 51 4.60 26.90 -19.41
N GLN A 52 5.46 27.85 -19.82
CA GLN A 52 5.62 29.14 -19.13
C GLN A 52 4.37 30.02 -19.22
N HIS A 53 3.45 29.73 -20.15
CA HIS A 53 2.28 30.55 -20.43
C HIS A 53 0.99 29.89 -19.94
N GLY A 54 0.04 30.72 -19.51
CA GLY A 54 -1.27 30.31 -19.00
C GLY A 54 -1.25 29.82 -17.55
N GLU A 55 -2.38 29.28 -17.11
CA GLU A 55 -2.62 28.91 -15.70
C GLU A 55 -2.08 27.52 -15.34
N GLU A 56 -2.03 27.20 -14.05
CA GLU A 56 -1.71 25.86 -13.53
C GLU A 56 -0.34 25.28 -13.98
N SER A 57 0.72 26.11 -13.98
CA SER A 57 2.06 25.72 -14.44
C SER A 57 2.63 24.47 -13.75
N MET A 58 2.34 24.27 -12.46
CA MET A 58 2.75 23.06 -11.74
C MET A 58 2.07 21.80 -12.29
N ALA A 59 0.75 21.85 -12.52
CA ALA A 59 0.00 20.73 -13.10
C ALA A 59 0.47 20.41 -14.52
N LYS A 60 0.68 21.43 -15.35
CA LYS A 60 1.24 21.30 -16.70
C LYS A 60 2.57 20.55 -16.72
N ALA A 61 3.50 20.90 -15.84
CA ALA A 61 4.78 20.22 -15.72
C ALA A 61 4.62 18.74 -15.34
N LEU A 62 3.75 18.44 -14.38
CA LEU A 62 3.47 17.05 -13.96
C LEU A 62 2.84 16.21 -15.07
N VAL A 63 1.90 16.78 -15.83
CA VAL A 63 1.26 16.11 -16.96
C VAL A 63 2.26 15.88 -18.09
N ALA A 64 3.05 16.90 -18.47
CA ALA A 64 4.11 16.75 -19.47
C ALA A 64 5.10 15.66 -19.06
N CYS A 65 5.54 15.65 -17.79
CA CYS A 65 6.40 14.61 -17.22
C CYS A 65 5.76 13.21 -17.36
N LYS A 66 4.46 13.07 -17.03
CA LYS A 66 3.71 11.81 -17.14
C LYS A 66 3.66 11.30 -18.59
N LEU A 67 3.36 12.18 -19.55
CA LEU A 67 3.26 11.83 -20.96
C LEU A 67 4.61 11.38 -21.51
N CYS A 68 5.67 12.17 -21.30
CA CYS A 68 7.02 11.83 -21.76
C CYS A 68 7.48 10.46 -21.23
N ARG A 69 7.24 10.18 -19.94
CA ARG A 69 7.57 8.86 -19.35
C ARG A 69 6.75 7.71 -19.93
N SER A 70 5.47 7.94 -20.17
CA SER A 70 4.58 6.90 -20.69
C SER A 70 4.90 6.60 -22.16
N MET A 71 5.18 7.63 -22.96
CA MET A 71 5.67 7.48 -24.34
C MET A 71 7.04 6.77 -24.37
N GLY A 72 7.98 7.16 -23.50
CA GLY A 72 9.29 6.51 -23.41
C GLY A 72 9.20 5.04 -23.00
N TYR A 73 8.23 4.68 -22.14
CA TYR A 73 7.98 3.29 -21.76
C TYR A 73 7.45 2.44 -22.92
N GLU A 74 6.47 2.95 -23.69
CA GLU A 74 5.94 2.24 -24.86
C GLU A 74 6.97 2.16 -26.00
N ALA A 75 7.76 3.22 -26.22
CA ALA A 75 8.86 3.22 -27.18
C ALA A 75 9.86 2.09 -26.88
N LYS A 76 10.28 1.97 -25.61
CA LYS A 76 11.18 0.90 -25.15
C LYS A 76 10.61 -0.50 -25.37
N LYS A 77 9.30 -0.67 -25.22
CA LYS A 77 8.64 -1.98 -25.41
C LYS A 77 8.52 -2.36 -26.89
N SER A 78 8.44 -1.38 -27.78
CA SER A 78 8.29 -1.61 -29.21
C SER A 78 9.59 -2.00 -29.93
N ASP A 79 10.75 -1.98 -29.24
CA ASP A 79 12.09 -2.22 -29.80
C ASP A 79 12.48 -1.24 -30.94
N VAL A 80 11.69 -0.18 -31.16
CA VAL A 80 11.85 0.78 -32.26
C VAL A 80 12.84 1.90 -31.87
N VAL A 81 14.09 1.54 -31.55
CA VAL A 81 15.21 2.47 -31.23
C VAL A 81 15.27 2.95 -29.77
N ASP A 82 16.35 2.58 -29.07
CA ASP A 82 16.57 2.91 -27.65
C ASP A 82 16.82 4.42 -27.42
N ASP A 83 17.39 5.12 -28.41
CA ASP A 83 17.74 6.55 -28.34
C ASP A 83 16.53 7.44 -28.06
N THR A 84 15.38 7.18 -28.70
CA THR A 84 14.15 7.96 -28.49
C THR A 84 13.59 7.76 -27.08
N SER A 85 13.75 6.56 -26.51
CA SER A 85 13.28 6.28 -25.15
C SER A 85 14.09 7.04 -24.10
N GLN A 86 15.39 7.19 -24.33
CA GLN A 86 16.31 7.92 -23.45
C GLN A 86 16.09 9.44 -23.59
N GLU A 87 15.90 9.96 -24.80
CA GLU A 87 15.55 11.37 -25.03
C GLU A 87 14.26 11.78 -24.31
N LEU A 88 13.19 10.98 -24.45
CA LEU A 88 11.91 11.22 -23.77
C LEU A 88 12.04 11.16 -22.24
N LYS A 89 12.93 10.30 -21.74
CA LYS A 89 13.23 10.22 -20.31
C LYS A 89 13.90 11.51 -19.82
N ASP A 90 14.82 12.06 -20.58
CA ASP A 90 15.51 13.31 -20.24
C ASP A 90 14.56 14.51 -20.27
N TYR A 91 13.70 14.61 -21.28
CA TYR A 91 12.61 15.61 -21.31
C TYR A 91 11.66 15.48 -20.13
N SER A 92 11.32 14.24 -19.74
CA SER A 92 10.49 14.02 -18.56
C SER A 92 11.16 14.46 -17.26
N ASN A 93 12.49 14.33 -17.17
CA ASN A 93 13.24 14.74 -15.99
C ASN A 93 13.32 16.26 -15.93
N GLU A 94 13.46 16.96 -17.05
CA GLU A 94 13.44 18.42 -17.12
C GLU A 94 12.10 18.98 -16.59
N PHE A 95 10.96 18.52 -17.11
CA PHE A 95 9.64 18.90 -16.58
C PHE A 95 9.45 18.49 -15.12
N GLY A 96 9.99 17.34 -14.72
CA GLY A 96 9.97 16.87 -13.34
C GLY A 96 10.70 17.81 -12.38
N THR A 97 11.87 18.30 -12.77
CA THR A 97 12.65 19.27 -11.99
C THR A 97 11.91 20.59 -11.88
N LEU A 98 11.34 21.10 -12.99
CA LEU A 98 10.54 22.33 -12.98
C LEU A 98 9.33 22.24 -12.02
N ALA A 99 8.66 21.08 -11.96
CA ALA A 99 7.56 20.87 -11.01
C ALA A 99 8.03 20.91 -9.55
N VAL A 100 9.20 20.34 -9.26
CA VAL A 100 9.81 20.34 -7.92
C VAL A 100 10.23 21.76 -7.52
N ASP A 101 10.86 22.50 -8.43
CA ASP A 101 11.32 23.87 -8.17
C ASP A 101 10.14 24.81 -7.91
N LEU A 102 9.04 24.69 -8.68
CA LEU A 102 7.81 25.43 -8.41
C LEU A 102 7.20 25.07 -7.06
N LEU A 103 7.24 23.79 -6.67
CA LEU A 103 6.75 23.37 -5.36
C LEU A 103 7.59 23.97 -4.23
N GLU A 104 8.92 23.91 -4.34
CA GLU A 104 9.85 24.51 -3.38
C GLU A 104 9.63 26.02 -3.27
N GLN A 105 9.48 26.73 -4.40
CA GLN A 105 9.20 28.16 -4.38
C GLN A 105 7.88 28.49 -3.72
N SER A 106 6.81 27.74 -4.03
CA SER A 106 5.49 27.92 -3.40
C SER A 106 5.53 27.64 -1.89
N PHE A 107 6.28 26.61 -1.49
CA PHE A 107 6.42 26.20 -0.09
C PHE A 107 7.20 27.23 0.74
N ARG A 108 8.25 27.85 0.16
CA ARG A 108 8.99 28.94 0.81
C ARG A 108 8.15 30.20 1.02
N GLN A 109 7.15 30.44 0.17
CA GLN A 109 6.27 31.60 0.29
C GLN A 109 5.18 31.36 1.35
N ASP A 110 4.47 30.24 1.27
CA ASP A 110 3.44 29.87 2.25
C ASP A 110 3.28 28.35 2.29
N GLU A 111 3.70 27.76 3.42
CA GLU A 111 3.61 26.32 3.65
C GLU A 111 2.17 25.80 3.55
N THR A 112 1.20 26.54 4.11
CA THR A 112 -0.19 26.10 4.22
C THR A 112 -0.93 26.17 2.90
N MET A 113 -0.67 27.21 2.11
CA MET A 113 -1.26 27.35 0.78
C MET A 113 -0.62 26.39 -0.21
N ALA A 114 0.68 26.14 -0.13
CA ALA A 114 1.35 25.11 -0.93
C ALA A 114 0.75 23.71 -0.68
N MET A 115 0.45 23.36 0.57
CA MET A 115 -0.23 22.10 0.90
C MET A 115 -1.65 21.99 0.32
N LYS A 116 -2.40 23.11 0.26
CA LYS A 116 -3.71 23.14 -0.39
C LYS A 116 -3.60 23.00 -1.91
N LEU A 117 -2.58 23.60 -2.53
CA LEU A 117 -2.32 23.51 -3.97
C LEU A 117 -2.10 22.05 -4.41
N LEU A 118 -1.50 21.22 -3.55
CA LEU A 118 -1.26 19.80 -3.80
C LEU A 118 -2.54 18.94 -3.79
N THR A 119 -3.53 19.32 -2.99
CA THR A 119 -4.79 18.58 -2.79
C THR A 119 -5.98 19.16 -3.55
N TYR A 120 -5.79 20.31 -4.19
CA TYR A 120 -6.79 20.94 -5.06
C TYR A 120 -7.13 20.03 -6.25
N GLU A 121 -8.42 19.93 -6.57
CA GLU A 121 -8.93 19.19 -7.72
C GLU A 121 -8.84 20.04 -8.98
N LEU A 122 -8.04 19.59 -9.93
CA LEU A 122 -7.82 20.28 -11.20
C LEU A 122 -8.94 19.95 -12.17
N LYS A 123 -9.91 20.87 -12.33
CA LYS A 123 -11.05 20.70 -13.26
C LYS A 123 -10.60 20.45 -14.71
N ASN A 124 -9.51 21.09 -15.11
CA ASN A 124 -8.95 20.99 -16.45
C ASN A 124 -8.24 19.64 -16.71
N TRP A 125 -7.82 18.95 -15.64
CA TRP A 125 -7.01 17.73 -15.71
C TRP A 125 -7.76 16.54 -15.10
N SER A 126 -8.99 16.29 -15.59
CA SER A 126 -9.83 15.15 -15.20
C SER A 126 -10.17 15.09 -13.70
N ASN A 127 -10.30 16.25 -13.03
CA ASN A 127 -10.53 16.36 -11.58
C ASN A 127 -9.47 15.62 -10.75
N SER A 128 -8.26 15.48 -11.27
CA SER A 128 -7.14 14.88 -10.54
C SER A 128 -6.42 15.92 -9.68
N THR A 129 -5.79 15.49 -8.60
CA THR A 129 -4.97 16.36 -7.76
C THR A 129 -3.52 16.39 -8.26
N CYS A 130 -2.80 17.48 -8.01
CA CYS A 130 -1.37 17.57 -8.31
C CYS A 130 -0.59 16.41 -7.69
N LEU A 131 -0.91 16.04 -6.45
CA LEU A 131 -0.28 14.91 -5.77
C LEU A 131 -0.54 13.58 -6.50
N LYS A 132 -1.78 13.32 -6.94
CA LYS A 132 -2.13 12.12 -7.71
C LYS A 132 -1.40 12.06 -9.05
N LEU A 133 -1.29 13.19 -9.76
CA LEU A 133 -0.54 13.29 -11.00
C LEU A 133 0.95 12.98 -10.81
N ALA A 134 1.58 13.53 -9.76
CA ALA A 134 2.99 13.26 -9.44
C ALA A 134 3.27 11.80 -9.09
N VAL A 135 2.37 11.15 -8.35
CA VAL A 135 2.46 9.70 -8.05
C VAL A 135 2.29 8.88 -9.33
N SER A 136 1.32 9.24 -10.19
CA SER A 136 1.06 8.54 -11.46
C SER A 136 2.23 8.63 -12.45
N SER A 137 3.01 9.73 -12.40
CA SER A 137 4.22 9.94 -13.21
C SER A 137 5.46 9.29 -12.60
N ARG A 138 5.36 8.73 -11.39
CA ARG A 138 6.48 8.17 -10.60
C ARG A 138 7.58 9.21 -10.32
N LEU A 139 7.20 10.47 -10.10
CA LEU A 139 8.14 11.56 -9.82
C LEU A 139 8.60 11.54 -8.36
N ARG A 140 9.56 10.67 -8.05
CA ARG A 140 10.07 10.45 -6.68
C ARG A 140 10.57 11.74 -5.99
N PRO A 141 11.33 12.65 -6.65
CA PRO A 141 11.79 13.87 -5.99
C PRO A 141 10.65 14.78 -5.52
N PHE A 142 9.57 14.86 -6.29
CA PHE A 142 8.39 15.64 -5.92
C PHE A 142 7.66 15.04 -4.72
N VAL A 143 7.49 13.71 -4.66
CA VAL A 143 6.83 13.05 -3.52
C VAL A 143 7.70 13.09 -2.27
N ALA A 144 9.03 13.00 -2.41
CA ALA A 144 9.98 13.09 -1.30
C ALA A 144 10.20 14.52 -0.77
N HIS A 145 9.64 15.53 -1.43
CA HIS A 145 9.75 16.92 -1.04
C HIS A 145 9.18 17.18 0.37
N THR A 146 9.75 18.14 1.12
CA THR A 146 9.31 18.44 2.48
C THR A 146 7.82 18.82 2.54
N CYS A 147 7.33 19.63 1.58
CA CYS A 147 5.93 20.02 1.50
C CYS A 147 4.97 18.81 1.39
N THR A 148 5.25 17.86 0.50
CA THR A 148 4.43 16.65 0.33
C THR A 148 4.54 15.73 1.54
N GLN A 149 5.73 15.59 2.14
CA GLN A 149 5.92 14.77 3.34
C GLN A 149 5.18 15.34 4.56
N LEU A 150 5.17 16.68 4.73
CA LEU A 150 4.39 17.36 5.76
C LEU A 150 2.89 17.15 5.55
N LEU A 151 2.41 17.33 4.31
CA LEU A 151 1.02 17.07 3.95
C LEU A 151 0.61 15.62 4.25
N LEU A 152 1.42 14.64 3.86
CA LEU A 152 1.17 13.22 4.13
C LEU A 152 1.18 12.91 5.63
N SER A 153 2.07 13.55 6.39
CA SER A 153 2.09 13.45 7.86
C SER A 153 0.82 14.04 8.49
N ASP A 154 0.34 15.17 8.00
CA ASP A 154 -0.91 15.78 8.47
C ASP A 154 -2.13 14.91 8.12
N MET A 155 -2.15 14.33 6.91
CA MET A 155 -3.17 13.34 6.53
C MET A 155 -3.12 12.08 7.42
N TRP A 156 -1.91 11.62 7.77
CA TRP A 156 -1.70 10.47 8.66
C TRP A 156 -2.21 10.72 10.09
N MET A 157 -1.92 11.91 10.63
CA MET A 157 -2.41 12.34 11.95
C MET A 157 -3.93 12.61 11.93
N GLY A 158 -4.49 12.95 10.77
CA GLY A 158 -5.89 13.27 10.60
C GLY A 158 -6.29 14.50 11.41
N ARG A 159 -7.44 14.44 12.09
CA ARG A 159 -7.91 15.56 12.94
C ARG A 159 -7.25 15.62 14.32
N LEU A 160 -6.23 14.79 14.57
CA LEU A 160 -5.52 14.73 15.85
C LEU A 160 -4.31 15.66 15.79
N ASN A 161 -4.27 16.65 16.69
CA ASN A 161 -3.11 17.53 16.79
C ASN A 161 -2.00 16.83 17.60
N MET A 162 -1.21 15.99 16.94
CA MET A 162 -0.10 15.25 17.56
C MET A 162 1.13 16.11 17.83
N ARG A 163 1.23 17.31 17.23
CA ARG A 163 2.38 18.21 17.42
C ARG A 163 2.61 18.58 18.90
N LYS A 164 1.55 18.49 19.73
CA LYS A 164 1.62 18.75 21.19
C LYS A 164 1.48 17.51 22.07
N ASN A 165 1.07 16.36 21.52
CA ASN A 165 0.77 15.15 22.28
C ASN A 165 1.75 14.03 21.91
N SER A 166 2.47 13.51 22.90
CA SER A 166 3.40 12.40 22.69
C SER A 166 2.70 11.15 22.15
N TRP A 167 3.38 10.42 21.25
CA TRP A 167 2.89 9.21 20.59
C TRP A 167 2.30 8.16 21.56
N TYR A 168 2.86 8.04 22.77
CA TYR A 168 2.36 7.11 23.79
C TYR A 168 0.96 7.47 24.30
N LYS A 169 0.54 8.74 24.24
CA LYS A 169 -0.81 9.18 24.66
C LYS A 169 -1.90 8.76 23.66
N VAL A 170 -1.53 8.32 22.45
CA VAL A 170 -2.46 7.81 21.43
C VAL A 170 -2.49 6.29 21.44
N THR A 171 -1.34 5.66 21.64
CA THR A 171 -1.23 4.20 21.77
C THR A 171 -1.83 3.69 23.07
N LEU A 172 -1.68 4.40 24.20
CA LEU A 172 -2.25 3.96 25.48
C LEU A 172 -3.79 3.86 25.49
N PRO A 173 -4.58 4.84 25.01
CA PRO A 173 -6.04 4.72 24.96
C PRO A 173 -6.53 3.67 23.97
N SER A 174 -5.86 3.52 22.82
CA SER A 174 -6.21 2.47 21.84
C SER A 174 -5.88 1.08 22.39
N ASN A 175 -4.72 0.91 23.02
CA ASN A 175 -4.33 -0.32 23.71
C ASN A 175 -5.25 -0.63 24.90
N ALA A 176 -5.65 0.36 25.69
CA ALA A 176 -6.56 0.17 26.81
C ALA A 176 -7.95 -0.32 26.35
N VAL A 177 -8.47 0.21 25.24
CA VAL A 177 -9.76 -0.26 24.68
C VAL A 177 -9.64 -1.69 24.15
N CYS A 178 -8.57 -2.03 23.42
CA CYS A 178 -8.33 -3.40 22.97
C CYS A 178 -8.12 -4.37 24.14
N VAL A 179 -7.33 -3.99 25.15
CA VAL A 179 -7.08 -4.81 26.34
C VAL A 179 -8.35 -4.98 27.16
N CYS A 180 -9.19 -3.96 27.31
CA CYS A 180 -10.49 -4.09 27.97
C CYS A 180 -11.45 -5.02 27.22
N VAL A 181 -11.47 -4.99 25.89
CA VAL A 181 -12.27 -5.91 25.07
C VAL A 181 -11.73 -7.35 25.16
N CYS A 182 -10.40 -7.53 25.10
CA CYS A 182 -9.77 -8.84 25.24
C CYS A 182 -9.92 -9.43 26.65
N ILE A 183 -9.81 -8.61 27.71
CA ILE A 183 -10.06 -9.03 29.09
C ILE A 183 -11.54 -9.38 29.27
N TYR A 184 -12.47 -8.57 28.76
CA TYR A 184 -13.91 -8.88 28.79
C TYR A 184 -14.22 -10.22 28.11
N ILE A 185 -13.67 -10.47 26.92
CA ILE A 185 -13.81 -11.75 26.22
C ILE A 185 -13.17 -12.89 27.04
N TYR A 186 -11.94 -12.72 27.52
CA TYR A 186 -11.21 -13.75 28.28
C TYR A 186 -11.90 -14.12 29.60
N THR A 187 -12.27 -13.13 30.43
CA THR A 187 -13.00 -13.37 31.68
C THR A 187 -14.37 -14.01 31.45
N HIS A 188 -15.09 -13.64 30.40
CA HIS A 188 -16.40 -14.24 30.12
C HIS A 188 -16.31 -15.64 29.49
N THR A 189 -15.19 -15.96 28.84
CA THR A 189 -14.93 -17.32 28.29
C THR A 189 -14.51 -18.29 29.39
N HIS A 190 -13.85 -17.81 30.46
CA HIS A 190 -13.36 -18.66 31.55
C HIS A 190 -14.40 -18.91 32.67
N THR A 191 -15.49 -18.12 32.74
CA THR A 191 -16.55 -18.28 33.77
C THR A 191 -17.67 -19.24 33.37
N HIS A 192 -17.73 -19.74 32.13
CA HIS A 192 -18.76 -20.68 31.68
C HIS A 192 -18.16 -21.95 31.08
N THR A 193 -17.52 -22.76 31.92
CA THR A 193 -17.58 -24.20 31.74
C THR A 193 -19.03 -24.64 31.97
N HIS A 194 -19.60 -25.39 31.03
CA HIS A 194 -20.99 -25.90 30.97
C HIS A 194 -22.04 -25.03 30.25
N THR A 195 -21.90 -24.84 28.93
CA THR A 195 -22.96 -25.12 27.92
C THR A 195 -22.40 -24.88 26.50
N HIS A 196 -22.28 -25.94 25.70
CA HIS A 196 -21.52 -25.94 24.44
C HIS A 196 -22.24 -25.24 23.25
N LEU A 197 -23.49 -24.77 23.41
CA LEU A 197 -24.28 -24.12 22.36
C LEU A 197 -24.30 -22.58 22.45
N ASP A 198 -24.15 -21.99 23.64
CA ASP A 198 -24.33 -20.55 23.86
C ASP A 198 -23.15 -19.68 23.38
N GLY A 199 -21.94 -20.24 23.31
CA GLY A 199 -20.73 -19.54 22.88
C GLY A 199 -20.71 -19.19 21.39
N TYR A 200 -21.27 -20.06 20.55
CA TYR A 200 -21.35 -19.87 19.10
C TYR A 200 -22.32 -18.72 18.74
N TYR A 201 -23.52 -18.71 19.33
CA TYR A 201 -24.51 -17.66 19.10
C TYR A 201 -24.06 -16.28 19.62
N ARG A 202 -23.31 -16.21 20.73
CA ARG A 202 -22.80 -14.92 21.25
C ARG A 202 -21.59 -14.39 20.49
N CYS A 203 -20.73 -15.25 19.95
CA CYS A 203 -19.64 -14.82 19.06
C CYS A 203 -20.21 -14.22 17.76
N ILE A 204 -21.27 -14.84 17.20
CA ILE A 204 -22.02 -14.29 16.06
C ILE A 204 -22.68 -12.96 16.41
N MET A 205 -23.30 -12.82 17.59
CA MET A 205 -23.91 -11.55 18.02
C MET A 205 -22.87 -10.45 18.27
N PHE A 206 -21.67 -10.79 18.73
CA PHE A 206 -20.55 -9.84 18.85
C PHE A 206 -20.00 -9.42 17.48
N PHE A 207 -19.87 -10.37 16.55
CA PHE A 207 -19.51 -10.08 15.17
C PHE A 207 -20.57 -9.20 14.50
N GLN A 208 -21.86 -9.50 14.73
CA GLN A 208 -23.00 -8.70 14.27
C GLN A 208 -23.03 -7.31 14.92
N ALA A 209 -22.62 -7.16 16.18
CA ALA A 209 -22.52 -5.87 16.86
C ALA A 209 -21.32 -5.03 16.36
N LEU A 210 -20.19 -5.67 16.07
CA LEU A 210 -19.03 -5.06 15.40
C LEU A 210 -19.40 -4.64 13.97
N LEU A 211 -20.08 -5.53 13.24
CA LEU A 211 -20.59 -5.27 11.90
C LEU A 211 -21.61 -4.13 11.92
N ASN A 212 -22.54 -4.10 12.88
CA ASN A 212 -23.51 -3.02 13.05
C ASN A 212 -22.87 -1.70 13.50
N MET A 213 -21.80 -1.72 14.30
CA MET A 213 -21.04 -0.49 14.61
C MET A 213 -20.32 0.07 13.38
N ILE A 214 -19.93 -0.80 12.44
CA ILE A 214 -19.31 -0.42 11.17
C ILE A 214 -20.37 0.01 10.14
N LEU A 215 -21.49 -0.73 10.01
CA LEU A 215 -22.55 -0.53 9.01
C LEU A 215 -23.58 0.54 9.39
N LEU A 216 -23.99 0.64 10.65
CA LEU A 216 -25.02 1.60 11.08
C LEU A 216 -24.50 3.05 11.08
N GLN A 217 -23.17 3.21 11.03
CA GLN A 217 -22.51 4.52 11.01
C GLN A 217 -22.43 5.12 9.60
N ASP A 218 -22.30 4.30 8.55
CA ASP A 218 -22.30 4.76 7.15
C ASP A 218 -23.72 5.18 6.70
N VAL A 219 -24.77 4.47 7.15
CA VAL A 219 -26.17 4.80 6.79
C VAL A 219 -26.65 6.13 7.41
N PHE A 220 -26.14 6.51 8.59
CA PHE A 220 -26.55 7.76 9.25
C PHE A 220 -25.88 9.02 8.67
N GLN A 221 -24.82 8.87 7.86
CA GLN A 221 -24.14 9.97 7.17
C GLN A 221 -24.83 10.34 5.86
N GLU A 222 -25.33 9.38 5.08
CA GLU A 222 -26.09 9.67 3.85
C GLU A 222 -27.42 10.37 4.18
N ALA A 223 -28.11 9.96 5.25
CA ALA A 223 -29.40 10.56 5.63
C ALA A 223 -29.33 12.01 6.18
N LYS A 224 -28.13 12.56 6.45
CA LYS A 224 -27.96 13.95 6.93
C LYS A 224 -27.26 14.88 5.95
N ALA A 225 -26.73 14.35 4.85
CA ALA A 225 -26.11 15.16 3.81
C ALA A 225 -27.14 15.81 2.87
N ASP A 226 -28.38 15.30 2.84
CA ASP A 226 -29.38 15.70 1.84
C ASP A 226 -30.35 16.82 2.29
N ASP A 227 -30.26 17.29 3.54
CA ASP A 227 -31.33 18.14 4.12
C ASP A 227 -30.90 19.56 4.54
N ASN A 228 -29.74 20.07 4.10
CA ASN A 228 -29.36 21.48 4.32
C ASN A 228 -28.46 22.02 3.20
N VAL A 229 -29.04 22.26 2.02
CA VAL A 229 -28.47 23.20 1.04
C VAL A 229 -29.42 24.40 0.96
N GLU A 230 -29.40 25.24 1.99
CA GLU A 230 -29.81 26.63 1.86
C GLU A 230 -28.55 27.50 1.75
N VAL A 231 -28.40 28.08 0.57
CA VAL A 231 -27.41 29.07 0.19
C VAL A 231 -27.50 30.25 1.16
N LYS A 232 -26.38 30.61 1.80
CA LYS A 232 -26.22 31.97 2.33
C LYS A 232 -24.77 32.43 2.22
N ASP A 233 -24.66 33.59 1.60
CA ASP A 233 -23.48 34.26 1.07
C ASP A 233 -22.28 34.44 2.02
N GLU A 234 -21.13 34.60 1.37
CA GLU A 234 -19.83 34.94 1.91
C GLU A 234 -19.86 36.19 2.81
N ALA A 235 -19.42 36.02 4.06
CA ALA A 235 -18.88 37.10 4.87
C ALA A 235 -17.87 36.52 5.87
N GLU A 236 -16.66 37.09 5.85
CA GLU A 236 -15.54 36.84 6.74
C GLU A 236 -15.97 36.44 8.16
N THR A 237 -15.56 35.26 8.60
CA THR A 237 -15.69 34.90 10.02
C THR A 237 -14.47 34.15 10.49
N GLN A 238 -13.73 34.83 11.39
CA GLN A 238 -12.95 34.26 12.47
C GLN A 238 -13.24 32.77 12.70
N VAL A 239 -12.19 31.96 12.67
CA VAL A 239 -12.16 30.55 13.11
C VAL A 239 -12.58 30.49 14.58
N ARG A 240 -13.88 30.54 14.83
CA ARG A 240 -14.46 30.37 16.16
C ARG A 240 -14.38 28.87 16.43
N SER A 241 -13.44 28.49 17.29
CA SER A 241 -13.26 27.13 17.82
C SER A 241 -14.57 26.67 18.47
N ARG A 242 -15.46 26.10 17.66
CA ARG A 242 -16.71 25.51 18.11
C ARG A 242 -16.32 24.20 18.81
N ARG A 243 -16.37 24.19 20.14
CA ARG A 243 -16.10 22.98 20.94
C ARG A 243 -17.03 21.87 20.44
N LEU A 244 -16.45 20.89 19.73
CA LEU A 244 -17.19 19.75 19.21
C LEU A 244 -17.75 18.91 20.37
N PRO A 245 -18.96 18.35 20.26
CA PRO A 245 -19.52 17.44 21.26
C PRO A 245 -18.62 16.20 21.43
N LEU A 246 -18.58 15.62 22.63
CA LEU A 246 -17.69 14.50 22.96
C LEU A 246 -17.84 13.31 21.99
N THR A 247 -19.06 12.99 21.56
CA THR A 247 -19.33 11.90 20.60
C THR A 247 -18.65 12.12 19.25
N ARG A 248 -18.66 13.35 18.72
CA ARG A 248 -17.94 13.70 17.49
C ARG A 248 -16.43 13.67 17.68
N LYS A 249 -15.92 13.93 18.88
CA LYS A 249 -14.48 13.80 19.18
C LYS A 249 -14.04 12.34 19.17
N PHE A 250 -14.83 11.42 19.74
CA PHE A 250 -14.56 9.98 19.66
C PHE A 250 -14.63 9.46 18.22
N TYR A 251 -15.64 9.88 17.45
CA TYR A 251 -15.74 9.52 16.03
C TYR A 251 -14.51 10.01 15.22
N ALA A 252 -14.14 11.28 15.38
CA ALA A 252 -12.97 11.84 14.70
C ALA A 252 -11.66 11.15 15.14
N PHE A 253 -11.58 10.64 16.37
CA PHE A 253 -10.44 9.89 16.87
C PHE A 253 -10.33 8.51 16.20
N TYR A 254 -11.40 7.71 16.17
CA TYR A 254 -11.36 6.36 15.54
C TYR A 254 -11.28 6.41 14.01
N HIS A 255 -11.72 7.49 13.38
CA HIS A 255 -11.55 7.68 11.94
C HIS A 255 -10.12 8.09 11.54
N ALA A 256 -9.27 8.50 12.48
CA ALA A 256 -7.90 8.90 12.17
C ALA A 256 -7.05 7.71 11.68
N PRO A 257 -6.29 7.84 10.57
CA PRO A 257 -5.49 6.75 10.01
C PRO A 257 -4.51 6.13 11.01
N ILE A 258 -3.85 6.97 11.82
CA ILE A 258 -2.92 6.49 12.84
C ILE A 258 -3.57 5.55 13.87
N VAL A 259 -4.82 5.84 14.28
CA VAL A 259 -5.54 5.00 15.27
C VAL A 259 -5.91 3.67 14.63
N LYS A 260 -6.40 3.70 13.38
CA LYS A 260 -6.69 2.49 12.61
C LYS A 260 -5.45 1.62 12.41
N PHE A 261 -4.31 2.23 12.12
CA PHE A 261 -3.04 1.53 11.96
C PHE A 261 -2.60 0.80 13.24
N TRP A 262 -2.61 1.48 14.40
CA TRP A 262 -2.22 0.85 15.66
C TRP A 262 -3.20 -0.23 16.12
N PHE A 263 -4.50 -0.01 15.93
CA PHE A 263 -5.52 -1.01 16.21
C PHE A 263 -5.31 -2.26 15.34
N ASN A 264 -5.09 -2.09 14.03
CA ASN A 264 -4.79 -3.17 13.11
C ASN A 264 -3.49 -3.90 13.49
N THR A 265 -2.44 -3.15 13.85
CA THR A 265 -1.13 -3.71 14.24
C THR A 265 -1.25 -4.55 15.51
N LEU A 266 -1.99 -4.07 16.51
CA LEU A 266 -2.20 -4.81 17.75
C LEU A 266 -3.04 -6.07 17.53
N ALA A 267 -4.12 -5.97 16.74
CA ALA A 267 -4.91 -7.13 16.36
C ALA A 267 -4.07 -8.17 15.61
N TYR A 268 -3.18 -7.71 14.72
CA TYR A 268 -2.25 -8.56 13.98
C TYR A 268 -1.23 -9.27 14.88
N LEU A 269 -0.64 -8.55 15.85
CA LEU A 269 0.24 -9.16 16.86
C LEU A 269 -0.51 -10.19 17.71
N GLY A 270 -1.76 -9.90 18.10
CA GLY A 270 -2.64 -10.84 18.77
C GLY A 270 -2.91 -12.11 17.95
N PHE A 271 -3.20 -11.93 16.65
CA PHE A 271 -3.34 -13.03 15.70
C PHE A 271 -2.06 -13.87 15.60
N LEU A 272 -0.88 -13.26 15.46
CA LEU A 272 0.39 -13.98 15.39
C LEU A 272 0.67 -14.78 16.67
N MET A 273 0.37 -14.20 17.84
CA MET A 273 0.50 -14.90 19.12
C MET A 273 -0.44 -16.11 19.22
N LEU A 274 -1.72 -15.93 18.85
CA LEU A 274 -2.71 -17.02 18.83
C LEU A 274 -2.33 -18.10 17.80
N TYR A 275 -1.89 -17.71 16.61
CA TYR A 275 -1.50 -18.67 15.58
C TYR A 275 -0.24 -19.45 15.97
N SER A 276 0.74 -18.78 16.56
CA SER A 276 1.93 -19.43 17.14
C SER A 276 1.55 -20.41 18.24
N PHE A 277 0.61 -20.04 19.12
CA PHE A 277 0.09 -20.95 20.15
C PHE A 277 -0.56 -22.19 19.53
N VAL A 278 -1.42 -22.02 18.51
CA VAL A 278 -2.07 -23.14 17.80
C VAL A 278 -1.06 -24.05 17.09
N VAL A 279 0.02 -23.49 16.52
CA VAL A 279 1.05 -24.26 15.81
C VAL A 279 1.99 -25.01 16.75
N LEU A 280 2.39 -24.38 17.87
CA LEU A 280 3.35 -24.94 18.82
C LEU A 280 2.72 -25.93 19.81
N VAL A 281 1.49 -25.68 20.25
CA VAL A 281 0.78 -26.57 21.18
C VAL A 281 0.21 -27.77 20.41
N ARG A 282 0.11 -28.92 21.09
CA ARG A 282 -0.40 -30.17 20.51
C ARG A 282 -1.79 -29.93 19.89
N MET A 283 -1.88 -30.08 18.56
CA MET A 283 -3.13 -29.93 17.82
C MET A 283 -4.05 -31.13 18.08
N PRO A 284 -5.25 -30.93 18.64
CA PRO A 284 -6.27 -31.98 18.73
C PRO A 284 -6.89 -32.26 17.36
N GLU A 285 -7.52 -33.44 17.23
CA GLU A 285 -8.21 -33.89 16.00
C GLU A 285 -9.31 -32.91 15.59
N PHE A 286 -10.04 -32.37 16.56
CA PHE A 286 -11.03 -31.33 16.33
C PHE A 286 -10.42 -29.94 16.53
N PRO A 287 -10.80 -28.94 15.70
CA PRO A 287 -10.29 -27.59 15.82
C PRO A 287 -10.62 -26.98 17.18
N SER A 288 -9.59 -26.52 17.88
CA SER A 288 -9.77 -25.88 19.18
C SER A 288 -10.45 -24.50 19.04
N PRO A 289 -11.04 -23.95 20.10
CA PRO A 289 -11.63 -22.60 20.03
C PRO A 289 -10.64 -21.52 19.57
N GLN A 290 -9.36 -21.63 19.95
CA GLN A 290 -8.31 -20.71 19.50
C GLN A 290 -8.03 -20.84 18.01
N GLU A 291 -8.08 -22.06 17.48
CA GLU A 291 -7.92 -22.30 16.06
C GLU A 291 -9.08 -21.73 15.24
N TRP A 292 -10.32 -21.85 15.73
CA TRP A 292 -11.47 -21.21 15.08
C TRP A 292 -11.33 -19.68 14.99
N VAL A 293 -10.78 -19.04 16.02
CA VAL A 293 -10.47 -17.59 15.98
C VAL A 293 -9.44 -17.28 14.91
N VAL A 294 -8.39 -18.09 14.77
CA VAL A 294 -7.37 -17.94 13.73
C VAL A 294 -7.96 -18.13 12.32
N ILE A 295 -8.77 -19.17 12.12
CA ILE A 295 -9.45 -19.43 10.83
C ILE A 295 -10.35 -18.25 10.46
N LEU A 296 -11.14 -17.75 11.41
CA LEU A 296 -12.04 -16.62 11.19
C LEU A 296 -11.26 -15.33 10.90
N TYR A 297 -10.12 -15.11 11.56
CA TYR A 297 -9.23 -13.98 11.25
C TYR A 297 -8.67 -14.06 9.83
N ILE A 298 -8.22 -15.23 9.38
CA ILE A 298 -7.68 -15.41 8.03
C ILE A 298 -8.77 -15.29 6.98
N PHE A 299 -9.97 -15.82 7.24
CA PHE A 299 -11.12 -15.69 6.36
C PHE A 299 -11.56 -14.23 6.18
N THR A 300 -11.68 -13.48 7.29
CA THR A 300 -12.02 -12.05 7.25
C THR A 300 -10.93 -11.22 6.57
N SER A 301 -9.65 -11.58 6.77
CA SER A 301 -8.52 -10.99 6.04
C SER A 301 -8.59 -11.27 4.53
N ALA A 302 -9.02 -12.47 4.12
CA ALA A 302 -9.20 -12.79 2.71
C ALA A 302 -10.30 -11.94 2.05
N ILE A 303 -11.41 -11.72 2.74
CA ILE A 303 -12.49 -10.82 2.27
C ILE A 303 -11.96 -9.39 2.12
N GLU A 304 -11.20 -8.90 3.09
CA GLU A 304 -10.60 -7.56 3.04
C GLU A 304 -9.64 -7.41 1.84
N LYS A 305 -8.82 -8.43 1.54
CA LYS A 305 -7.96 -8.45 0.35
C LYS A 305 -8.74 -8.48 -0.96
N ILE A 306 -9.86 -9.21 -1.00
CA ILE A 306 -10.75 -9.20 -2.15
C ILE A 306 -11.36 -7.80 -2.35
N ARG A 307 -11.81 -7.15 -1.27
CA ARG A 307 -12.34 -5.76 -1.31
C ARG A 307 -11.28 -4.78 -1.83
N GLU A 308 -10.05 -4.87 -1.33
CA GLU A 308 -8.90 -4.04 -1.75
C GLU A 308 -8.62 -4.17 -3.26
N MET A 309 -8.65 -5.40 -3.78
CA MET A 309 -8.46 -5.68 -5.20
C MET A 309 -9.57 -5.06 -6.06
N PHE A 310 -10.83 -5.09 -5.61
CA PHE A 310 -11.96 -4.50 -6.36
C PHE A 310 -11.98 -2.97 -6.35
N MET A 311 -11.59 -2.36 -5.23
CA MET A 311 -11.58 -0.89 -5.04
C MET A 311 -10.41 -0.18 -5.74
N SER A 312 -9.49 -0.90 -6.37
CA SER A 312 -8.37 -0.30 -7.11
C SER A 312 -8.84 0.61 -8.26
N GLU A 313 -8.09 1.67 -8.58
CA GLU A 313 -8.55 2.76 -9.47
C GLU A 313 -8.72 2.39 -10.97
N ALA A 314 -8.27 1.21 -11.42
CA ALA A 314 -8.29 0.87 -12.85
C ALA A 314 -9.67 0.39 -13.34
N GLY A 315 -10.14 0.89 -14.48
CA GLY A 315 -11.47 0.51 -15.02
C GLY A 315 -11.61 -0.97 -15.40
N LYS A 316 -10.53 -1.62 -15.87
CA LYS A 316 -10.53 -3.04 -16.29
C LYS A 316 -10.02 -3.96 -15.17
N ILE A 317 -10.79 -4.99 -14.82
CA ILE A 317 -10.47 -5.95 -13.73
C ILE A 317 -9.11 -6.65 -13.96
N SER A 318 -8.80 -7.06 -15.19
CA SER A 318 -7.50 -7.70 -15.49
C SER A 318 -6.31 -6.78 -15.22
N GLN A 319 -6.46 -5.47 -15.48
CA GLN A 319 -5.41 -4.49 -15.19
C GLN A 319 -5.29 -4.24 -13.69
N LYS A 320 -6.41 -4.22 -12.95
CA LYS A 320 -6.43 -4.12 -11.48
C LYS A 320 -5.63 -5.27 -10.86
N VAL A 321 -5.94 -6.50 -11.26
CA VAL A 321 -5.27 -7.71 -10.78
C VAL A 321 -3.77 -7.67 -11.08
N LYS A 322 -3.39 -7.28 -12.31
CA LYS A 322 -1.97 -7.17 -12.69
C LYS A 322 -1.22 -6.13 -11.87
N VAL A 323 -1.83 -4.97 -11.61
CA VAL A 323 -1.22 -3.92 -10.78
C VAL A 323 -1.10 -4.39 -9.33
N TRP A 324 -2.13 -5.03 -8.79
CA TRP A 324 -2.14 -5.52 -7.41
C TRP A 324 -1.07 -6.58 -7.14
N PHE A 325 -0.90 -7.54 -8.06
CA PHE A 325 0.18 -8.55 -7.98
C PHE A 325 1.59 -8.01 -8.28
N SER A 326 1.72 -6.75 -8.70
CA SER A 326 3.04 -6.13 -8.87
C SER A 326 3.73 -5.86 -7.54
N ASP A 327 2.98 -5.81 -6.44
CA ASP A 327 3.54 -5.59 -5.10
C ASP A 327 3.87 -6.92 -4.43
N TYR A 328 5.12 -7.05 -3.98
CA TYR A 328 5.65 -8.29 -3.39
C TYR A 328 4.85 -8.75 -2.15
N PHE A 329 4.43 -7.82 -1.30
CA PHE A 329 3.64 -8.14 -0.10
C PHE A 329 2.24 -8.64 -0.44
N ASN A 330 1.59 -8.08 -1.45
CA ASN A 330 0.28 -8.52 -1.92
C ASN A 330 0.33 -9.94 -2.50
N LEU A 331 1.36 -10.24 -3.29
CA LEU A 331 1.61 -11.60 -3.77
C LEU A 331 1.83 -12.58 -2.60
N SER A 332 2.63 -12.18 -1.61
CA SER A 332 2.87 -12.99 -0.40
C SER A 332 1.57 -13.25 0.38
N ASP A 333 0.71 -12.24 0.56
CA ASP A 333 -0.58 -12.38 1.25
C ASP A 333 -1.51 -13.35 0.50
N PHE A 334 -1.57 -13.24 -0.83
CA PHE A 334 -2.36 -14.17 -1.65
C PHE A 334 -1.88 -15.61 -1.48
N LEU A 335 -0.56 -15.84 -1.53
CA LEU A 335 0.03 -17.16 -1.30
C LEU A 335 -0.23 -17.67 0.13
N ALA A 336 -0.16 -16.79 1.13
CA ALA A 336 -0.46 -17.13 2.52
C ALA A 336 -1.90 -17.62 2.69
N ILE A 337 -2.86 -16.91 2.10
CA ILE A 337 -4.29 -17.25 2.17
C ILE A 337 -4.56 -18.57 1.45
N VAL A 338 -4.07 -18.73 0.21
CA VAL A 338 -4.29 -19.96 -0.58
C VAL A 338 -3.68 -21.17 0.12
N THR A 339 -2.43 -21.09 0.56
CA THR A 339 -1.77 -22.20 1.25
C THR A 339 -2.42 -22.52 2.60
N PHE A 340 -3.00 -21.53 3.29
CA PHE A 340 -3.76 -21.76 4.52
C PHE A 340 -5.03 -22.58 4.25
N PHE A 341 -5.84 -22.22 3.26
CA PHE A 341 -7.05 -22.97 2.93
C PHE A 341 -6.75 -24.39 2.43
N VAL A 342 -5.65 -24.58 1.69
CA VAL A 342 -5.17 -25.91 1.31
C VAL A 342 -4.80 -26.71 2.57
N GLY A 343 -4.06 -26.13 3.51
CA GLY A 343 -3.73 -26.76 4.78
C GLY A 343 -4.97 -27.11 5.60
N PHE A 344 -5.97 -26.23 5.62
CA PHE A 344 -7.22 -26.43 6.36
C PHE A 344 -8.06 -27.56 5.74
N GLY A 345 -8.13 -27.62 4.41
CA GLY A 345 -8.77 -28.72 3.69
C GLY A 345 -8.10 -30.06 3.97
N LEU A 346 -6.77 -30.12 3.95
CA LEU A 346 -6.00 -31.32 4.30
C LEU A 346 -6.21 -31.74 5.76
N ARG A 347 -6.39 -30.77 6.66
CA ARG A 347 -6.67 -31.05 8.07
C ARG A 347 -8.03 -31.74 8.29
N ILE A 348 -9.03 -31.42 7.48
CA ILE A 348 -10.36 -32.04 7.55
C ILE A 348 -10.39 -33.41 6.86
N GLY A 349 -9.44 -33.69 5.96
CA GLY A 349 -9.47 -34.82 5.02
C GLY A 349 -9.20 -36.23 5.59
N GLY A 350 -9.13 -36.43 6.91
CA GLY A 350 -8.95 -37.74 7.56
C GLY A 350 -7.57 -37.98 8.17
N GLU A 351 -7.36 -39.15 8.79
CA GLU A 351 -6.17 -39.47 9.61
C GLU A 351 -4.85 -39.49 8.79
N ASP A 352 -4.88 -40.05 7.58
CA ASP A 352 -3.68 -40.19 6.73
C ASP A 352 -3.12 -38.84 6.22
N VAL A 353 -3.98 -37.81 6.16
CA VAL A 353 -3.64 -36.46 5.67
C VAL A 353 -3.49 -35.42 6.78
N LEU A 354 -3.64 -35.82 8.05
CA LEU A 354 -3.48 -34.92 9.20
C LEU A 354 -2.03 -34.42 9.35
N VAL A 355 -1.05 -35.30 9.14
CA VAL A 355 0.39 -34.96 9.20
C VAL A 355 0.78 -33.93 8.14
N PRO A 356 0.45 -34.11 6.84
CA PRO A 356 0.74 -33.08 5.84
C PRO A 356 -0.05 -31.78 6.09
N GLY A 357 -1.31 -31.84 6.55
CA GLY A 357 -2.07 -30.64 6.92
C GLY A 357 -1.40 -29.82 8.02
N ARG A 358 -0.90 -30.49 9.07
CA ARG A 358 -0.13 -29.84 10.15
C ARG A 358 1.17 -29.21 9.63
N THR A 359 1.92 -29.92 8.79
CA THR A 359 3.14 -29.37 8.18
C THR A 359 2.87 -28.11 7.36
N VAL A 360 1.77 -28.10 6.60
CA VAL A 360 1.36 -26.90 5.85
C VAL A 360 1.06 -25.73 6.79
N TYR A 361 0.37 -25.96 7.92
CA TYR A 361 0.15 -24.92 8.94
C TYR A 361 1.47 -24.39 9.53
N CYS A 362 2.41 -25.27 9.85
CA CYS A 362 3.72 -24.88 10.40
C CYS A 362 4.55 -24.06 9.41
N LEU A 363 4.44 -24.33 8.11
CA LEU A 363 5.12 -23.54 7.09
C LEU A 363 4.36 -22.24 6.77
N ASN A 364 3.02 -22.27 6.84
CA ASN A 364 2.18 -21.12 6.51
C ASN A 364 2.41 -19.94 7.45
N ILE A 365 2.69 -20.17 8.74
CA ILE A 365 3.01 -19.10 9.71
C ILE A 365 4.17 -18.20 9.25
N ILE A 366 5.12 -18.73 8.46
CA ILE A 366 6.25 -17.96 7.95
C ILE A 366 5.76 -16.80 7.07
N PHE A 367 4.75 -17.01 6.22
CA PHE A 367 4.20 -15.94 5.38
C PHE A 367 3.58 -14.81 6.20
N TRP A 368 2.89 -15.14 7.29
CA TRP A 368 2.34 -14.16 8.22
C TRP A 368 3.44 -13.41 8.98
N TYR A 369 4.55 -14.07 9.34
CA TYR A 369 5.70 -13.35 9.89
C TYR A 369 6.37 -12.42 8.87
N VAL A 370 6.48 -12.82 7.60
CA VAL A 370 6.98 -11.93 6.54
C VAL A 370 6.09 -10.70 6.37
N ARG A 371 4.76 -10.85 6.47
CA ARG A 371 3.80 -9.73 6.42
C ARG A 371 3.96 -8.75 7.58
N LEU A 372 4.51 -9.15 8.73
CA LEU A 372 4.85 -8.21 9.82
C LEU A 372 5.87 -7.16 9.37
N LEU A 373 6.77 -7.50 8.44
CA LEU A 373 7.78 -6.56 7.91
C LEU A 373 7.14 -5.38 7.18
N ASP A 374 5.98 -5.58 6.54
CA ASP A 374 5.25 -4.51 5.86
C ASP A 374 4.67 -3.48 6.85
N ILE A 375 4.19 -3.96 8.00
CA ILE A 375 3.73 -3.08 9.10
C ILE A 375 4.91 -2.31 9.69
N LEU A 376 6.05 -2.99 9.87
CA LEU A 376 7.29 -2.35 10.34
C LEU A 376 7.84 -1.33 9.33
N ALA A 377 7.53 -1.50 8.04
CA ALA A 377 8.03 -0.63 6.99
C ALA A 377 7.48 0.81 7.07
N VAL A 378 6.35 1.01 7.77
CA VAL A 378 5.74 2.33 8.00
C VAL A 378 6.57 3.18 8.98
N ASN A 379 7.39 2.55 9.84
CA ASN A 379 8.24 3.28 10.76
C ASN A 379 9.35 4.01 10.00
N GLN A 380 9.55 5.31 10.28
CA GLN A 380 10.55 6.16 9.62
C GLN A 380 11.98 5.59 9.70
N GLN A 381 12.31 4.92 10.80
CA GLN A 381 13.64 4.32 11.01
C GLN A 381 13.75 2.91 10.42
N ALA A 382 12.73 2.07 10.60
CA ALA A 382 12.78 0.67 10.17
C ALA A 382 12.45 0.47 8.68
N GLY A 383 11.61 1.33 8.10
CA GLY A 383 11.18 1.29 6.70
C GLY A 383 12.31 1.24 5.68
N PRO A 384 13.30 2.15 5.75
CA PRO A 384 14.45 2.12 4.85
C PRO A 384 15.20 0.78 4.88
N TYR A 385 15.33 0.14 6.04
CA TYR A 385 16.00 -1.16 6.16
C TYR A 385 15.20 -2.29 5.51
N VAL A 386 13.88 -2.35 5.72
CA VAL A 386 13.02 -3.35 5.07
C VAL A 386 13.08 -3.21 3.55
N MET A 387 12.99 -1.97 3.04
CA MET A 387 13.10 -1.69 1.61
C MET A 387 14.49 -2.01 1.05
N MET A 388 15.55 -1.81 1.84
CA MET A 388 16.92 -2.17 1.45
C MET A 388 17.09 -3.68 1.36
N ILE A 389 16.58 -4.44 2.33
CA ILE A 389 16.59 -5.91 2.31
C ILE A 389 15.87 -6.42 1.06
N GLY A 390 14.67 -5.92 0.75
CA GLY A 390 13.93 -6.31 -0.46
C GLY A 390 14.73 -6.07 -1.74
N LYS A 391 15.40 -4.91 -1.86
CA LYS A 391 16.27 -4.60 -3.00
C LYS A 391 17.48 -5.54 -3.07
N MET A 392 18.15 -5.78 -1.95
CA MET A 392 19.31 -6.67 -1.89
C MET A 392 18.95 -8.10 -2.29
N VAL A 393 17.80 -8.61 -1.84
CA VAL A 393 17.27 -9.92 -2.23
C VAL A 393 16.98 -9.95 -3.74
N SER A 394 16.35 -8.91 -4.29
CA SER A 394 16.09 -8.86 -5.75
C SER A 394 17.36 -8.90 -6.60
N VAL A 395 18.45 -8.28 -6.11
CA VAL A 395 19.76 -8.30 -6.77
C VAL A 395 20.41 -9.68 -6.64
N LEU A 396 20.36 -10.30 -5.46
CA LEU A 396 20.94 -11.62 -5.20
C LEU A 396 20.27 -12.72 -6.03
N PHE A 397 18.94 -12.68 -6.14
CA PHE A 397 18.15 -13.67 -6.89
C PHE A 397 17.93 -13.27 -8.36
N SER A 398 18.57 -12.21 -8.84
CA SER A 398 18.57 -11.90 -10.27
C SER A 398 19.22 -13.06 -11.04
N PRO A 399 18.63 -13.53 -12.17
CA PRO A 399 19.10 -14.70 -12.90
C PRO A 399 20.60 -14.66 -13.21
N ASN A 400 21.12 -13.47 -13.52
CA ASN A 400 22.53 -13.25 -13.80
C ASN A 400 23.43 -13.48 -12.56
N ALA A 401 23.01 -13.02 -11.38
CA ALA A 401 23.77 -13.20 -10.14
C ALA A 401 23.76 -14.68 -9.70
N LEU A 402 22.60 -15.35 -9.79
CA LEU A 402 22.49 -16.76 -9.45
C LEU A 402 23.30 -17.65 -10.40
N LEU A 403 23.29 -17.37 -11.71
CA LEU A 403 24.11 -18.08 -12.70
C LEU A 403 25.60 -17.92 -12.42
N VAL A 404 26.06 -16.73 -12.03
CA VAL A 404 27.46 -16.48 -11.65
C VAL A 404 27.84 -17.27 -10.40
N GLN A 405 26.97 -17.28 -9.38
CA GLN A 405 27.18 -18.00 -8.12
C GLN A 405 27.19 -19.53 -8.32
N ILE A 406 26.29 -20.04 -9.17
CA ILE A 406 26.25 -21.47 -9.52
C ILE A 406 27.51 -21.80 -10.33
N ARG A 407 27.86 -21.00 -11.35
CA ARG A 407 29.05 -21.27 -12.18
C ARG A 407 30.34 -21.25 -11.38
N SER A 408 30.50 -20.35 -10.40
CA SER A 408 31.68 -20.34 -9.52
C SER A 408 31.74 -21.59 -8.62
N SER A 409 30.61 -22.01 -8.06
CA SER A 409 30.51 -23.20 -7.20
C SER A 409 30.66 -24.53 -7.98
N THR A 410 30.10 -24.61 -9.19
CA THR A 410 30.19 -25.77 -10.10
C THR A 410 31.56 -25.89 -10.75
N VAL A 411 32.33 -24.81 -10.91
CA VAL A 411 33.72 -24.89 -11.41
C VAL A 411 34.69 -25.23 -10.28
N SER A 412 34.48 -24.70 -9.06
CA SER A 412 35.43 -24.88 -7.95
C SER A 412 35.40 -26.27 -7.32
N ASN A 413 34.20 -26.84 -7.13
CA ASN A 413 34.06 -28.13 -6.45
C ASN A 413 34.62 -29.33 -7.24
N PRO A 414 34.28 -29.56 -8.52
CA PRO A 414 34.81 -30.71 -9.25
C PRO A 414 36.30 -30.57 -9.59
N ILE A 415 36.88 -29.38 -9.72
CA ILE A 415 38.34 -29.26 -9.95
C ILE A 415 39.13 -29.80 -8.75
N VAL A 416 38.71 -29.51 -7.51
CA VAL A 416 39.37 -30.02 -6.30
C VAL A 416 39.14 -31.53 -6.14
N PHE A 417 37.93 -32.03 -6.41
CA PHE A 417 37.63 -33.46 -6.31
C PHE A 417 38.27 -34.29 -7.43
N VAL A 418 38.34 -33.78 -8.67
CA VAL A 418 38.99 -34.47 -9.81
C VAL A 418 40.50 -34.47 -9.64
N THR A 419 41.11 -33.37 -9.22
CA THR A 419 42.57 -33.34 -8.93
C THR A 419 42.95 -34.24 -7.76
N CYS A 420 42.16 -34.31 -6.68
CA CYS A 420 42.38 -35.28 -5.59
C CYS A 420 42.15 -36.74 -6.04
N ALA A 421 41.15 -37.00 -6.88
CA ALA A 421 40.86 -38.35 -7.39
C ALA A 421 41.94 -38.85 -8.36
N GLU A 422 42.50 -37.98 -9.21
CA GLU A 422 43.65 -38.31 -10.06
C GLU A 422 44.95 -38.45 -9.25
N TYR A 423 45.17 -37.59 -8.25
CA TYR A 423 46.34 -37.70 -7.36
C TYR A 423 46.37 -39.02 -6.58
N ASN A 424 45.23 -39.49 -6.07
CA ASN A 424 45.14 -40.79 -5.40
C ASN A 424 45.23 -41.99 -6.35
N ARG A 425 44.91 -41.82 -7.64
CA ARG A 425 45.04 -42.89 -8.65
C ARG A 425 46.49 -43.08 -9.13
N CYS A 426 47.33 -42.06 -9.00
CA CYS A 426 48.74 -42.08 -9.42
C CYS A 426 49.73 -42.51 -8.32
N ARG A 427 49.30 -42.84 -7.09
CA ARG A 427 50.22 -43.38 -6.07
C ARG A 427 50.52 -44.86 -6.33
N PRO A 428 51.79 -45.28 -6.45
CA PRO A 428 52.16 -46.68 -6.38
C PRO A 428 51.86 -47.24 -4.98
N TYR A 429 51.30 -48.45 -4.91
CA TYR A 429 50.89 -49.16 -3.69
C TYR A 429 51.99 -49.38 -2.63
N SER A 430 53.25 -49.01 -2.91
CA SER A 430 54.40 -49.22 -2.03
C SER A 430 54.54 -48.22 -0.88
N GLU A 431 53.82 -47.09 -0.89
CA GLU A 431 53.93 -46.06 0.15
C GLU A 431 52.85 -46.13 1.25
N MET A 432 51.94 -47.11 1.19
CA MET A 432 50.82 -47.21 2.15
C MET A 432 51.17 -47.97 3.44
N LEU A 433 52.36 -48.57 3.56
CA LEU A 433 52.72 -49.49 4.65
C LEU A 433 53.66 -48.92 5.73
N THR A 434 53.98 -47.63 5.72
CA THR A 434 54.84 -47.03 6.76
C THR A 434 54.17 -45.84 7.43
N TYR A 435 53.18 -46.08 8.29
CA TYR A 435 52.80 -45.13 9.34
C TYR A 435 52.22 -45.88 10.55
N GLU A 436 53.11 -46.37 11.41
CA GLU A 436 52.80 -46.59 12.83
C GLU A 436 52.71 -45.24 13.55
N PRO A 437 51.88 -45.10 14.61
CA PRO A 437 51.52 -43.81 15.18
C PRO A 437 52.55 -43.29 16.19
N LEU A 438 53.01 -42.05 15.99
CA LEU A 438 53.71 -41.24 16.99
C LEU A 438 52.71 -40.74 18.06
N ILE A 439 52.22 -41.66 18.89
CA ILE A 439 51.56 -41.35 20.16
C ILE A 439 52.53 -41.83 21.24
N ASN A 440 53.42 -40.95 21.76
CA ASN A 440 54.01 -41.11 23.11
C ASN A 440 55.00 -40.02 23.59
N ASN A 441 55.21 -38.87 22.92
CA ASN A 441 56.20 -37.86 23.38
C ASN A 441 55.61 -36.56 23.99
N ALA A 442 54.44 -36.62 24.63
CA ALA A 442 53.86 -35.46 25.33
C ALA A 442 53.71 -35.65 26.85
N LEU A 443 54.54 -36.49 27.49
CA LEU A 443 54.49 -36.73 28.94
C LEU A 443 55.86 -36.72 29.66
N ARG A 444 56.89 -36.07 29.11
CA ARG A 444 58.12 -35.73 29.86
C ARG A 444 58.80 -34.47 29.30
N SER A 445 58.43 -33.32 29.85
CA SER A 445 59.32 -32.18 30.16
C SER A 445 58.56 -31.15 30.97
#